data_AF-A0A496WVB9-F1
#
_entry.id   AF-A0A496WVB9-F1
#
_cell.length_a   1.000
_cell.length_b   1.000
_cell.length_c   1.000
_cell.angle_alpha   90.00
_cell.angle_beta   90.00
_cell.angle_gamma   90.00
#
_symmetry.space_group_name_H-M   'P 1'
#
loop_
_entity.id
_entity.type
_entity.pdbx_description
1 polymer ?
#
loop_
_entity_poly.entity_id
_entity_poly.type
_entity_poly.pdbx_seq_one_letter_code
_entity_poly.pdbx_strand_id
1 'polypeptide(L)'
;MTQCKNTKRDRILNTAEELFALHGYDGVTMRKIASGASVDVALASYHFGKKLDLFNAVFDRRAESLNGARLTALRLCQKDAGKREPTVEKIIEAFLRPLELAQETADPGWKNYLSLIAYVNNSPYWGPLMMSKIFDELVGEFIAALKRALPQAREEDIYWCYHNLSGALTLTLAQTGRIDKLSGGKCLSSDFRAAYDHMIPFMAAGFRQVCGSGQN
;
A
#
# COMPACT_ATOMS: atom_id res chain seq x y z
N MET A 1 23.04 5.34 8.50
CA MET A 1 23.00 3.91 8.17
C MET A 1 22.87 3.13 9.46
N THR A 2 21.64 2.88 9.91
CA THR A 2 21.39 2.11 11.14
C THR A 2 21.40 0.64 10.77
N GLN A 3 22.48 -0.04 11.11
CA GLN A 3 22.62 -1.49 10.98
C GLN A 3 21.49 -2.14 11.78
N CYS A 4 20.49 -2.71 11.10
CA CYS A 4 19.36 -3.37 11.75
C CYS A 4 19.94 -4.58 12.48
N LYS A 5 20.09 -4.50 13.82
CA LYS A 5 20.47 -5.66 14.63
C LYS A 5 19.46 -6.76 14.33
N ASN A 6 19.91 -7.88 13.79
CA ASN A 6 19.06 -9.03 13.48
C ASN A 6 18.61 -9.73 14.77
N THR A 7 17.77 -9.06 15.57
CA THR A 7 17.31 -9.59 16.85
C THR A 7 16.35 -10.76 16.62
N LYS A 8 16.16 -11.62 17.63
CA LYS A 8 15.14 -12.68 17.56
C LYS A 8 13.76 -12.10 17.27
N ARG A 9 13.46 -10.92 17.83
CA ARG A 9 12.22 -10.17 17.59
C ARG A 9 12.07 -9.78 16.10
N ASP A 10 13.13 -9.29 15.47
CA ASP A 10 13.10 -8.89 14.06
C ASP A 10 12.98 -10.10 13.12
N ARG A 11 13.64 -11.22 13.44
CA ARG A 11 13.46 -12.48 12.69
C ARG A 11 12.02 -12.98 12.74
N ILE A 12 11.36 -12.89 13.90
CA ILE A 12 9.94 -13.24 14.04
C ILE A 12 9.08 -12.34 13.16
N LEU A 13 9.28 -11.02 13.20
CA LEU A 13 8.51 -10.09 12.37
C LEU A 13 8.73 -10.30 10.87
N ASN A 14 9.97 -10.48 10.43
CA ASN A 14 10.28 -10.73 9.01
C ASN A 14 9.63 -12.03 8.51
N THR A 15 9.75 -13.10 9.30
CA THR A 15 9.12 -14.39 8.96
C THR A 15 7.61 -14.29 8.97
N ALA A 16 7.02 -13.59 9.94
CA ALA A 16 5.58 -13.39 10.03
C ALA A 16 5.06 -12.57 8.84
N GLU A 17 5.75 -11.48 8.47
CA GLU A 17 5.41 -10.64 7.32
C GLU A 17 5.38 -11.44 6.02
N GLU A 18 6.42 -12.24 5.75
CA GLU A 18 6.48 -13.12 4.58
C GLU A 18 5.34 -14.15 4.57
N LEU A 19 5.15 -14.86 5.69
CA LEU A 19 4.15 -15.92 5.77
C LEU A 19 2.72 -15.37 5.67
N PHE A 20 2.43 -14.25 6.32
CA PHE A 20 1.12 -13.61 6.25
C PHE A 20 0.84 -13.03 4.86
N ALA A 21 1.85 -12.45 4.20
CA ALA A 21 1.71 -11.98 2.82
C ALA A 21 1.36 -13.12 1.86
N LEU A 22 1.97 -14.30 2.03
CA LEU A 22 1.77 -15.44 1.14
C LEU A 22 0.51 -16.26 1.43
N HIS A 23 0.15 -16.42 2.71
CA HIS A 23 -0.89 -17.37 3.14
C HIS A 23 -2.09 -16.71 3.83
N GLY A 24 -2.08 -15.39 3.99
CA GLY A 24 -3.06 -14.67 4.78
C GLY A 24 -2.98 -14.98 6.28
N TYR A 25 -3.85 -14.36 7.07
CA TYR A 25 -3.87 -14.55 8.52
C TYR A 25 -4.20 -16.01 8.90
N ASP A 26 -5.21 -16.60 8.27
CA ASP A 26 -5.74 -17.92 8.63
C ASP A 26 -4.82 -19.08 8.24
N GLY A 27 -4.06 -18.94 7.15
CA GLY A 27 -3.11 -19.95 6.68
C GLY A 27 -1.81 -20.04 7.49
N VAL A 28 -1.65 -19.23 8.54
CA VAL A 28 -0.42 -19.12 9.33
C VAL A 28 -0.69 -19.42 10.80
N THR A 29 0.26 -20.12 11.43
CA THR A 29 0.25 -20.44 12.86
C THR A 29 1.49 -19.87 13.55
N MET A 30 1.40 -19.58 14.85
CA MET A 30 2.55 -19.15 15.66
C MET A 30 3.71 -20.15 15.62
N ARG A 31 3.41 -21.45 15.52
CA ARG A 31 4.42 -22.50 15.38
C ARG A 31 5.16 -22.42 14.04
N LYS A 32 4.44 -22.21 12.94
CA LYS A 32 5.04 -22.03 11.60
C LYS A 32 5.97 -20.81 11.58
N ILE A 33 5.54 -19.70 12.17
CA ILE A 33 6.35 -18.48 12.30
C ILE A 33 7.61 -18.73 13.14
N ALA A 34 7.46 -19.29 14.34
CA ALA A 34 8.60 -19.54 15.22
C ALA A 34 9.63 -20.48 14.59
N SER A 35 9.16 -21.54 13.91
CA SER A 35 10.01 -22.46 13.15
C SER A 35 10.77 -21.74 12.04
N GLY A 36 10.09 -20.92 11.22
CA GLY A 36 10.76 -20.15 10.16
C GLY A 36 11.76 -19.13 10.70
N ALA A 37 11.46 -18.51 11.85
CA ALA A 37 12.34 -17.57 12.52
C ALA A 37 13.49 -18.24 13.32
N SER A 38 13.55 -19.59 13.34
CA SER A 38 14.51 -20.37 14.12
C SER A 38 14.53 -19.97 15.60
N VAL A 39 13.33 -19.97 16.22
CA VAL A 39 13.11 -19.68 17.64
C VAL A 39 12.06 -20.63 18.23
N ASP A 40 12.01 -20.70 19.56
CA ASP A 40 10.94 -21.40 20.27
C ASP A 40 9.60 -20.64 20.15
N VAL A 41 8.48 -21.37 20.08
CA VAL A 41 7.13 -20.79 20.04
C VAL A 41 6.83 -19.98 21.30
N ALA A 42 7.28 -20.42 22.48
CA ALA A 42 7.14 -19.69 23.72
C ALA A 42 7.87 -18.35 23.67
N LEU A 43 9.03 -18.28 23.01
CA LEU A 43 9.74 -17.01 22.80
C LEU A 43 8.97 -16.06 21.87
N ALA A 44 8.38 -16.59 20.79
CA ALA A 44 7.54 -15.79 19.90
C ALA A 44 6.31 -15.24 20.64
N SER A 45 5.63 -16.09 21.41
CA SER A 45 4.49 -15.69 22.25
C SER A 45 4.89 -14.72 23.35
N TYR A 46 6.09 -14.84 23.92
CA TYR A 46 6.60 -13.88 24.90
C TYR A 46 6.79 -12.48 24.29
N HIS A 47 7.33 -12.39 23.07
CA HIS A 47 7.58 -11.11 22.41
C HIS A 47 6.32 -10.43 21.88
N PHE A 48 5.34 -11.20 21.40
CA PHE A 48 4.22 -10.66 20.64
C PHE A 48 2.85 -11.07 21.16
N GLY A 49 2.73 -11.97 22.12
CA GLY A 49 1.43 -12.45 22.58
C GLY A 49 0.78 -13.41 21.59
N LYS A 50 -0.48 -13.15 21.24
CA LYS A 50 -1.27 -14.02 20.37
C LYS A 50 -0.97 -13.73 18.89
N LYS A 51 -1.45 -14.62 18.00
CA LYS A 51 -1.29 -14.46 16.55
C LYS A 51 -1.82 -13.10 16.05
N LEU A 52 -2.95 -12.63 16.58
CA LEU A 52 -3.54 -11.34 16.20
C LEU A 52 -2.64 -10.17 16.58
N ASP A 53 -2.04 -10.21 17.75
CA ASP A 53 -1.13 -9.17 18.23
C ASP A 53 0.13 -9.09 17.35
N LEU A 54 0.68 -10.24 16.96
CA LEU A 54 1.78 -10.32 16.00
C LEU A 54 1.36 -9.83 14.60
N PHE A 55 0.16 -10.18 14.14
CA PHE A 55 -0.37 -9.71 12.86
C PHE A 55 -0.49 -8.18 12.81
N ASN A 56 -1.06 -7.58 13.87
CA ASN A 56 -1.13 -6.13 14.02
C ASN A 56 0.28 -5.52 14.07
N ALA A 57 1.21 -6.10 14.83
CA ALA A 57 2.58 -5.61 14.93
C ALA A 57 3.32 -5.63 13.59
N VAL A 58 3.09 -6.64 12.74
CA VAL A 58 3.61 -6.69 11.36
C VAL A 58 3.01 -5.57 10.52
N PHE A 59 1.70 -5.37 10.60
CA PHE A 59 0.99 -4.39 9.79
C PHE A 59 1.31 -2.94 10.17
N ASP A 60 1.47 -2.66 11.46
CA ASP A 60 1.83 -1.34 11.99
C ASP A 60 3.31 -0.99 11.71
N ARG A 61 4.20 -1.99 11.58
CA ARG A 61 5.66 -1.84 11.51
C ARG A 61 6.16 -0.84 10.46
N ARG A 62 5.50 -0.81 9.30
CA ARG A 62 5.92 -0.01 8.14
C ARG A 62 4.90 1.08 7.78
N ALA A 63 3.75 1.10 8.46
CA ALA A 63 2.64 2.00 8.16
C ALA A 63 3.03 3.47 8.33
N GLU A 64 3.62 3.82 9.47
CA GLU A 64 4.03 5.19 9.79
C GLU A 64 5.02 5.74 8.76
N SER A 65 6.07 4.96 8.45
CA SER A 65 7.08 5.35 7.47
C SER A 65 6.48 5.53 6.07
N LEU A 66 5.61 4.62 5.64
CA LEU A 66 5.02 4.66 4.30
C LEU A 66 4.02 5.81 4.16
N ASN A 67 3.12 5.94 5.13
CA ASN A 67 2.10 7.00 5.11
C ASN A 67 2.73 8.37 5.30
N GLY A 68 3.75 8.49 6.17
CA GLY A 68 4.53 9.71 6.32
C GLY A 68 5.19 10.15 5.01
N ALA A 69 5.82 9.23 4.27
CA ALA A 69 6.42 9.55 2.96
C ALA A 69 5.37 10.05 1.94
N ARG A 70 4.18 9.42 1.91
CA ARG A 70 3.08 9.80 1.02
C ARG A 70 2.45 11.14 1.39
N LEU A 71 2.24 11.39 2.69
CA LEU A 71 1.78 12.68 3.20
C LEU A 71 2.77 13.80 2.88
N THR A 72 4.06 13.57 3.11
CA THR A 72 5.11 14.55 2.78
C THR A 72 5.11 14.85 1.27
N ALA A 73 5.04 13.82 0.42
CA ALA A 73 4.98 14.02 -1.03
C ALA A 73 3.75 14.83 -1.47
N LEU A 74 2.56 14.53 -0.92
CA LEU A 74 1.33 15.29 -1.20
C LEU A 74 1.45 16.76 -0.77
N ARG A 75 1.98 17.02 0.43
CA ARG A 75 2.16 18.38 0.95
C ARG A 75 3.17 19.17 0.13
N LEU A 76 4.26 18.54 -0.32
CA LEU A 76 5.24 19.16 -1.21
C LEU A 76 4.62 19.49 -2.57
N CYS A 77 3.88 18.56 -3.16
CA CYS A 77 3.15 18.78 -4.41
C CYS A 77 2.19 19.98 -4.32
N GLN A 78 1.46 20.11 -3.21
CA GLN A 78 0.56 21.23 -2.97
C GLN A 78 1.32 22.56 -2.81
N LYS A 79 2.42 22.54 -2.05
CA LYS A 79 3.26 23.71 -1.83
C LYS A 79 3.89 24.23 -3.13
N ASP A 80 4.41 23.34 -3.96
CA ASP A 80 5.11 23.69 -5.21
C ASP A 80 4.18 24.29 -6.25
N ALA A 81 2.90 23.90 -6.25
CA ALA A 81 1.88 24.47 -7.13
C ALA A 81 1.50 25.92 -6.71
N GLY A 82 1.63 26.23 -5.42
CA GLY A 82 1.45 27.57 -4.87
C GLY A 82 0.01 28.06 -5.03
N LYS A 83 -0.19 29.17 -5.75
CA LYS A 83 -1.54 29.71 -6.03
C LYS A 83 -2.29 28.94 -7.10
N ARG A 84 -1.59 28.16 -7.93
CA ARG A 84 -2.21 27.26 -8.90
C ARG A 84 -2.39 25.95 -8.15
N GLU A 85 -3.61 25.43 -8.05
CA GLU A 85 -3.79 24.10 -7.46
C GLU A 85 -3.00 23.05 -8.27
N PRO A 86 -2.47 21.98 -7.65
CA PRO A 86 -1.78 20.93 -8.38
C PRO A 86 -2.68 20.24 -9.40
N THR A 87 -2.10 19.73 -10.49
CA THR A 87 -2.86 18.90 -11.44
C THR A 87 -3.18 17.54 -10.83
N VAL A 88 -4.24 16.90 -11.33
CA VAL A 88 -4.64 15.54 -10.95
C VAL A 88 -3.47 14.56 -11.10
N GLU A 89 -2.71 14.67 -12.19
CA GLU A 89 -1.52 13.85 -12.46
C GLU A 89 -0.49 13.98 -11.33
N LYS A 90 -0.20 15.21 -10.88
CA LYS A 90 0.80 15.46 -9.83
C LYS A 90 0.35 14.96 -8.46
N ILE A 91 -0.94 15.08 -8.16
CA ILE A 91 -1.52 14.56 -6.91
C ILE A 91 -1.45 13.03 -6.87
N ILE A 92 -1.83 12.35 -7.97
CA ILE A 92 -1.76 10.89 -8.09
C ILE A 92 -0.30 10.42 -8.05
N GLU A 93 0.62 11.11 -8.74
CA GLU A 93 2.05 10.81 -8.71
C GLU A 93 2.61 10.90 -7.28
N ALA A 94 2.33 12.00 -6.56
CA ALA A 94 2.76 12.18 -5.18
C ALA A 94 2.23 11.09 -4.23
N PHE A 95 1.01 10.60 -4.47
CA PHE A 95 0.40 9.55 -3.66
C PHE A 95 0.97 8.15 -3.94
N LEU A 96 1.37 7.86 -5.18
CA LEU A 96 1.76 6.53 -5.63
C LEU A 96 3.28 6.28 -5.65
N ARG A 97 4.09 7.26 -6.07
CA ARG A 97 5.55 7.05 -6.21
C ARG A 97 6.27 6.62 -4.93
N PRO A 98 5.87 7.04 -3.71
CA PRO A 98 6.50 6.50 -2.50
C PRO A 98 6.31 4.98 -2.31
N LEU A 99 5.25 4.38 -2.87
CA LEU A 99 5.05 2.93 -2.85
C LEU A 99 6.05 2.23 -3.77
N GLU A 100 6.24 2.76 -4.98
CA GLU A 100 7.26 2.30 -5.93
C GLU A 100 8.66 2.32 -5.29
N LEU A 101 9.05 3.47 -4.72
CA LEU A 101 10.35 3.63 -4.08
C LEU A 101 10.56 2.64 -2.94
N ALA A 102 9.51 2.34 -2.16
CA ALA A 102 9.57 1.33 -1.12
C ALA A 102 9.82 -0.08 -1.70
N GLN A 103 9.16 -0.42 -2.81
CA GLN A 103 9.30 -1.72 -3.48
C GLN A 103 10.66 -1.92 -4.18
N GLU A 104 11.31 -0.83 -4.57
CA GLU A 104 12.64 -0.83 -5.19
C GLU A 104 13.78 -0.86 -4.16
N THR A 105 13.50 -0.74 -2.86
CA THR A 105 14.53 -0.87 -1.83
C THR A 105 15.12 -2.29 -1.81
N ALA A 106 16.36 -2.39 -1.31
CA ALA A 106 17.02 -3.69 -1.11
C ALA A 106 16.41 -4.53 0.03
N ASP A 107 15.47 -3.98 0.82
CA ASP A 107 14.78 -4.72 1.88
C ASP A 107 13.58 -5.48 1.29
N PRO A 108 13.66 -6.81 1.15
CA PRO A 108 12.59 -7.61 0.57
C PRO A 108 11.29 -7.55 1.38
N GLY A 109 11.35 -7.15 2.66
CA GLY A 109 10.17 -7.02 3.51
C GLY A 109 9.19 -5.95 3.03
N TRP A 110 9.63 -4.94 2.28
CA TRP A 110 8.68 -4.00 1.67
C TRP A 110 7.73 -4.65 0.66
N LYS A 111 8.22 -5.62 -0.12
CA LYS A 111 7.37 -6.37 -1.06
C LYS A 111 6.35 -7.21 -0.31
N ASN A 112 6.80 -7.94 0.72
CA ASN A 112 5.92 -8.75 1.56
C ASN A 112 4.86 -7.89 2.27
N TYR A 113 5.27 -6.76 2.84
CA TYR A 113 4.37 -5.82 3.51
C TYR A 113 3.29 -5.28 2.58
N LEU A 114 3.66 -4.87 1.37
CA LEU A 114 2.71 -4.34 0.41
C LEU A 114 1.76 -5.41 -0.13
N SER A 115 2.24 -6.64 -0.35
CA SER A 115 1.37 -7.78 -0.65
C SER A 115 0.42 -8.11 0.51
N LEU A 116 0.86 -7.93 1.76
CA LEU A 116 -0.02 -8.06 2.93
C LEU A 116 -1.07 -6.95 2.99
N ILE A 117 -0.73 -5.70 2.65
CA ILE A 117 -1.72 -4.63 2.47
C ILE A 117 -2.76 -5.04 1.42
N ALA A 118 -2.33 -5.61 0.29
CA ALA A 118 -3.25 -6.06 -0.75
C ALA A 118 -4.22 -7.14 -0.24
N TYR A 119 -3.71 -8.11 0.53
CA TYR A 119 -4.54 -9.14 1.18
C TYR A 119 -5.58 -8.52 2.12
N VAL A 120 -5.17 -7.59 2.98
CA VAL A 120 -6.05 -6.91 3.94
C VAL A 120 -7.09 -6.05 3.22
N ASN A 121 -6.68 -5.25 2.23
CA ASN A 121 -7.55 -4.35 1.49
C ASN A 121 -8.63 -5.10 0.69
N ASN A 122 -8.32 -6.29 0.18
CA ASN A 122 -9.27 -7.14 -0.55
C ASN A 122 -10.14 -8.03 0.36
N SER A 123 -10.01 -7.90 1.69
CA SER A 123 -10.78 -8.70 2.65
C SER A 123 -12.01 -7.94 3.17
N PRO A 124 -13.23 -8.49 3.04
CA PRO A 124 -14.42 -7.91 3.66
C PRO A 124 -14.37 -7.86 5.19
N TYR A 125 -13.55 -8.72 5.82
CA TYR A 125 -13.37 -8.75 7.26
C TYR A 125 -12.23 -7.83 7.71
N TRP A 126 -11.04 -7.98 7.13
CA TRP A 126 -9.85 -7.21 7.56
C TRP A 126 -9.85 -5.77 7.07
N GLY A 127 -10.41 -5.50 5.89
CA GLY A 127 -10.42 -4.18 5.26
C GLY A 127 -11.00 -3.10 6.19
N PRO A 128 -12.26 -3.23 6.64
CA PRO A 128 -12.89 -2.25 7.54
C PRO A 128 -12.18 -2.09 8.88
N LEU A 129 -11.51 -3.14 9.38
CA LEU A 129 -10.85 -3.12 10.69
C LEU A 129 -9.47 -2.45 10.66
N MET A 130 -8.69 -2.71 9.61
CA MET A 130 -7.28 -2.34 9.57
C MET A 130 -6.99 -1.19 8.61
N MET A 131 -7.65 -1.15 7.45
CA MET A 131 -7.39 -0.09 6.47
C MET A 131 -7.85 1.26 7.00
N SER A 132 -9.03 1.31 7.62
CA SER A 132 -9.59 2.55 8.16
C SER A 132 -8.72 3.15 9.26
N LYS A 133 -8.25 2.32 10.20
CA LYS A 133 -7.39 2.77 11.30
C LYS A 133 -6.08 3.42 10.79
N ILE A 134 -5.53 2.94 9.68
CA ILE A 134 -4.14 3.20 9.33
C ILE A 134 -4.01 4.16 8.15
N PHE A 135 -4.93 4.12 7.18
CA PHE A 135 -4.81 4.85 5.93
C PHE A 135 -5.81 6.00 5.79
N ASP A 136 -6.85 6.11 6.63
CA ASP A 136 -7.92 7.10 6.44
C ASP A 136 -7.41 8.55 6.47
N GLU A 137 -6.47 8.90 7.36
CA GLU A 137 -5.87 10.25 7.37
C GLU A 137 -5.19 10.57 6.04
N LEU A 138 -4.34 9.67 5.57
CA LEU A 138 -3.63 9.82 4.30
C LEU A 138 -4.59 9.89 3.11
N VAL A 139 -5.61 9.02 3.09
CA VAL A 139 -6.62 8.99 2.03
C VAL A 139 -7.46 10.27 2.06
N GLY A 140 -7.81 10.76 3.25
CA GLY A 140 -8.51 12.04 3.41
C GLY A 140 -7.75 13.21 2.81
N GLU A 141 -6.44 13.30 3.05
CA GLU A 141 -5.56 14.33 2.47
C GLU A 141 -5.45 14.20 0.94
N PHE A 142 -5.37 12.98 0.42
CA PHE A 142 -5.39 12.71 -1.01
C PHE A 142 -6.70 13.15 -1.67
N ILE A 143 -7.84 12.76 -1.10
CA ILE A 143 -9.18 13.15 -1.57
C ILE A 143 -9.37 14.67 -1.49
N ALA A 144 -8.92 15.30 -0.40
CA ALA A 144 -9.00 16.75 -0.24
C ALA A 144 -8.18 17.48 -1.31
N ALA A 145 -6.99 16.98 -1.66
CA ALA A 145 -6.20 17.51 -2.77
C ALA A 145 -6.94 17.41 -4.11
N LEU A 146 -7.54 16.25 -4.39
CA LEU A 146 -8.31 16.03 -5.62
C LEU A 146 -9.54 16.93 -5.71
N LYS A 147 -10.26 17.13 -4.61
CA LYS A 147 -11.41 18.05 -4.53
C LYS A 147 -11.03 19.48 -4.90
N ARG A 148 -9.84 19.96 -4.48
CA ARG A 148 -9.35 21.29 -4.86
C ARG A 148 -8.92 21.38 -6.32
N ALA A 149 -8.33 20.31 -6.86
CA ALA A 149 -7.94 20.23 -8.26
C ALA A 149 -9.15 20.07 -9.22
N LEU A 150 -10.28 19.56 -8.71
CA LEU A 150 -11.51 19.26 -9.46
C LEU A 150 -12.74 19.87 -8.75
N PRO A 151 -12.81 21.21 -8.58
CA PRO A 151 -13.82 21.85 -7.75
C PRO A 151 -15.27 21.69 -8.26
N GLN A 152 -15.44 21.39 -9.55
CA GLN A 152 -16.74 21.16 -10.20
C GLN A 152 -17.23 19.71 -10.10
N ALA A 153 -16.41 18.79 -9.59
CA ALA A 153 -16.75 17.38 -9.53
C ALA A 153 -17.75 17.09 -8.41
N ARG A 154 -18.64 16.11 -8.63
CA ARG A 154 -19.42 15.54 -7.53
C ARG A 154 -18.50 14.74 -6.63
N GLU A 155 -18.70 14.82 -5.31
CA GLU A 155 -17.84 14.10 -4.37
C GLU A 155 -17.90 12.58 -4.59
N GLU A 156 -19.08 12.05 -4.90
CA GLU A 156 -19.29 10.64 -5.21
C GLU A 156 -18.38 10.15 -6.33
N ASP A 157 -18.21 10.96 -7.39
CA ASP A 157 -17.36 10.62 -8.54
C ASP A 157 -15.89 10.53 -8.13
N ILE A 158 -15.43 11.42 -7.23
CA ILE A 158 -14.05 11.38 -6.71
C ILE A 158 -13.84 10.10 -5.89
N TYR A 159 -14.78 9.72 -5.04
CA TYR A 159 -14.68 8.49 -4.25
C TYR A 159 -14.73 7.24 -5.12
N TRP A 160 -15.56 7.20 -6.17
CA TRP A 160 -15.56 6.09 -7.13
C TRP A 160 -14.26 6.01 -7.94
N CYS A 161 -13.69 7.14 -8.35
CA CYS A 161 -12.38 7.16 -8.99
C CYS A 161 -11.27 6.69 -8.04
N TYR A 162 -11.33 7.08 -6.76
CA TYR A 162 -10.44 6.55 -5.72
C TYR A 162 -10.61 5.04 -5.51
N HIS A 163 -11.84 4.52 -5.54
CA HIS A 163 -12.10 3.08 -5.46
C HIS A 163 -11.42 2.33 -6.63
N ASN A 164 -11.54 2.85 -7.85
CA ASN A 164 -10.89 2.29 -9.03
C ASN A 164 -9.35 2.32 -8.93
N LEU A 165 -8.80 3.44 -8.47
CA LEU A 165 -7.37 3.58 -8.16
C LEU A 165 -6.92 2.54 -7.11
N SER A 166 -7.66 2.42 -6.01
CA SER A 166 -7.37 1.50 -4.91
C SER A 166 -7.41 0.04 -5.37
N GLY A 167 -8.37 -0.33 -6.22
CA GLY A 167 -8.46 -1.67 -6.81
C GLY A 167 -7.25 -2.01 -7.69
N ALA A 168 -6.88 -1.12 -8.60
CA ALA A 168 -5.70 -1.31 -9.46
C ALA A 168 -4.39 -1.35 -8.65
N LEU A 169 -4.29 -0.49 -7.64
CA LEU A 169 -3.16 -0.47 -6.72
C LEU A 169 -3.06 -1.80 -5.96
N THR A 170 -4.16 -2.28 -5.40
CA THR A 170 -4.24 -3.56 -4.67
C THR A 170 -3.71 -4.71 -5.52
N LEU A 171 -4.14 -4.82 -6.77
CA LEU A 171 -3.67 -5.88 -7.67
C LEU A 171 -2.17 -5.75 -7.99
N THR A 172 -1.68 -4.52 -8.10
CA THR A 172 -0.25 -4.24 -8.34
C THR A 172 0.60 -4.65 -7.14
N LEU A 173 0.17 -4.30 -5.92
CA LEU A 173 0.88 -4.68 -4.68
C LEU A 173 0.85 -6.20 -4.43
N ALA A 174 -0.21 -6.89 -4.86
CA ALA A 174 -0.36 -8.33 -4.69
C ALA A 174 0.59 -9.17 -5.55
N GLN A 175 1.15 -8.62 -6.65
CA GLN A 175 2.10 -9.30 -7.53
C GLN A 175 1.72 -10.75 -7.89
N THR A 176 0.48 -10.94 -8.36
CA THR A 176 -0.07 -12.30 -8.58
C THR A 176 0.60 -13.10 -9.70
N GLY A 177 1.52 -12.50 -10.48
CA GLY A 177 2.14 -13.12 -11.65
C GLY A 177 1.19 -13.33 -12.84
N ARG A 178 -0.06 -12.85 -12.76
CA ARG A 178 -1.06 -13.06 -13.82
C ARG A 178 -0.70 -12.32 -15.10
N ILE A 179 -0.26 -11.07 -14.99
CA ILE A 179 0.11 -10.26 -16.16
C ILE A 179 1.37 -10.80 -16.85
N ASP A 180 2.30 -11.37 -16.08
CA ASP A 180 3.50 -12.05 -16.55
C ASP A 180 3.13 -13.19 -17.50
N LYS A 181 2.18 -14.03 -17.06
CA LYS A 181 1.68 -15.15 -17.87
C LYS A 181 0.87 -14.67 -19.07
N LEU A 182 -0.08 -13.75 -18.87
CA LEU A 182 -0.97 -13.26 -19.94
C LEU A 182 -0.21 -12.54 -21.06
N SER A 183 0.84 -11.81 -20.71
CA SER A 183 1.66 -11.06 -21.68
C SER A 183 2.77 -11.90 -22.32
N GLY A 184 2.96 -13.16 -21.88
CA GLY A 184 4.09 -13.98 -22.30
C GLY A 184 5.44 -13.40 -21.86
N GLY A 185 5.50 -12.78 -20.68
CA GLY A 185 6.70 -12.15 -20.11
C GLY A 185 7.01 -10.74 -20.63
N LYS A 186 6.16 -10.15 -21.47
CA LYS A 186 6.35 -8.76 -21.96
C LYS A 186 6.09 -7.72 -20.87
N CYS A 187 5.24 -8.03 -19.91
CA CYS A 187 4.98 -7.24 -18.72
C CYS A 187 5.30 -8.11 -17.51
N LEU A 188 6.00 -7.56 -16.51
CA LEU A 188 6.34 -8.28 -15.29
C LEU A 188 5.64 -7.61 -14.12
N SER A 189 4.92 -8.37 -13.28
CA SER A 189 4.30 -7.82 -12.07
C SER A 189 5.31 -7.33 -11.04
N SER A 190 6.58 -7.74 -11.17
CA SER A 190 7.71 -7.25 -10.40
C SER A 190 8.35 -5.97 -10.95
N ASP A 191 7.93 -5.48 -12.12
CA ASP A 191 8.39 -4.21 -12.70
C ASP A 191 7.50 -3.07 -12.18
N PHE A 192 7.80 -2.61 -10.98
CA PHE A 192 7.01 -1.59 -10.28
C PHE A 192 7.03 -0.28 -11.03
N ARG A 193 8.20 0.15 -11.50
CA ARG A 193 8.33 1.37 -12.28
C ARG A 193 7.40 1.37 -13.49
N ALA A 194 7.42 0.30 -14.30
CA ALA A 194 6.49 0.17 -15.40
C ALA A 194 5.04 0.18 -14.93
N ALA A 195 4.69 -0.54 -13.86
CA ALA A 195 3.33 -0.55 -13.34
C ALA A 195 2.82 0.86 -12.96
N TYR A 196 3.63 1.66 -12.25
CA TYR A 196 3.27 3.02 -11.84
C TYR A 196 3.30 4.02 -13.01
N ASP A 197 4.25 3.88 -13.94
CA ASP A 197 4.33 4.70 -15.15
C ASP A 197 3.07 4.56 -16.03
N HIS A 198 2.43 3.39 -16.03
CA HIS A 198 1.16 3.17 -16.73
C HIS A 198 -0.06 3.56 -15.88
N MET A 199 -0.04 3.26 -14.57
CA MET A 199 -1.18 3.51 -13.68
C MET A 199 -1.47 5.00 -13.49
N ILE A 200 -0.43 5.82 -13.25
CA ILE A 200 -0.60 7.25 -12.97
C ILE A 200 -1.36 7.99 -14.09
N PRO A 201 -0.93 7.95 -15.37
CA PRO A 201 -1.64 8.63 -16.44
C PRO A 201 -3.03 8.03 -16.72
N PHE A 202 -3.19 6.71 -16.61
CA PHE A 202 -4.47 6.04 -16.78
C PHE A 202 -5.50 6.54 -15.75
N MET A 203 -5.09 6.59 -14.49
CA MET A 203 -5.95 7.04 -13.39
C MET A 203 -6.25 8.54 -13.52
N ALA A 204 -5.24 9.37 -13.79
CA ALA A 204 -5.46 10.80 -13.97
C ALA A 204 -6.46 11.12 -15.10
N ALA A 205 -6.36 10.41 -16.22
CA ALA A 205 -7.33 10.51 -17.31
C ALA A 205 -8.75 10.06 -16.87
N GLY A 206 -8.85 8.96 -16.12
CA GLY A 206 -10.11 8.47 -15.55
C GLY A 206 -10.77 9.48 -14.61
N PHE A 207 -10.01 10.05 -13.67
CA PHE A 207 -10.48 11.13 -12.79
C PHE A 207 -10.98 12.32 -13.62
N ARG A 208 -10.21 12.79 -14.60
CA ARG A 208 -10.64 13.92 -15.45
C ARG A 208 -11.91 13.61 -16.25
N GLN A 209 -12.03 12.41 -16.79
CA GLN A 209 -13.20 12.01 -17.58
C GLN A 209 -14.46 11.93 -16.70
N VAL A 210 -14.39 11.22 -15.58
CA VAL A 210 -15.57 10.98 -14.73
C VAL A 210 -15.94 12.25 -13.97
N CYS A 211 -14.97 12.93 -13.36
CA CYS A 211 -15.20 14.13 -12.56
C CYS A 211 -15.36 15.41 -13.40
N GLY A 212 -14.97 15.40 -14.67
CA GLY A 212 -15.16 16.52 -15.59
C GLY A 212 -16.55 16.56 -16.24
N SER A 213 -17.31 15.46 -16.18
CA SER A 213 -18.60 15.31 -16.87
C SER A 213 -19.81 15.87 -16.09
N GLY A 214 -19.59 16.66 -15.03
CA GLY A 214 -20.65 17.23 -14.19
C GLY A 214 -21.54 18.30 -14.87
N GLN A 215 -21.51 18.41 -16.20
CA GLN A 215 -22.49 19.12 -17.00
C GLN A 215 -23.25 18.11 -17.86
N ASN A 216 -24.30 17.53 -17.29
CA ASN A 216 -25.45 17.00 -18.02
C ASN A 216 -26.67 17.07 -17.11
#